data_AF-A0A091BP13-F1
#
_entry.id   AF-A0A091BP13-F1
#
_cell.length_a   1.000
_cell.length_b   1.000
_cell.length_c   1.000
_cell.angle_alpha   90.00
_cell.angle_beta   90.00
_cell.angle_gamma   90.00
#
_symmetry.space_group_name_H-M   'P 1'
#
loop_
_entity.id
_entity.type
_entity.pdbx_description
1 polymer ?
#
loop_
_entity_poly.entity_id
_entity_poly.type
_entity_poly.pdbx_seq_one_letter_code
_entity_poly.pdbx_strand_id
1 'polypeptide(L)' 'MTSKNIFLKLAIALISMTIAILICVLISDSLQKQVNWPLLVILFAECSLLSNLIKTLRDRKK' A
#
# COMPACT_ATOMS: atom_id res chain seq x y z
N MET A 1 -2.20 -22.20 14.98
CA MET A 1 -2.45 -20.74 15.15
C MET A 1 -1.36 -19.84 14.52
N THR A 2 -0.32 -20.39 13.88
CA THR A 2 0.92 -19.67 13.52
C THR A 2 1.02 -19.21 12.06
N SER A 3 0.26 -19.80 11.12
CA SER A 3 0.36 -19.48 9.69
C SER A 3 -0.35 -18.19 9.28
N LYS A 4 -1.50 -17.86 9.91
CA LYS A 4 -2.28 -16.66 9.57
C LYS A 4 -1.50 -15.36 9.74
N ASN A 5 -0.60 -15.28 10.74
CA ASN A 5 0.25 -14.10 10.96
C ASN A 5 1.35 -13.94 9.90
N ILE A 6 1.80 -15.02 9.27
CA ILE A 6 2.88 -14.99 8.27
C ILE A 6 2.33 -14.44 6.95
N PHE A 7 1.21 -14.96 6.47
CA PHE A 7 0.53 -14.43 5.28
C PHE A 7 0.15 -12.97 5.43
N LEU A 8 -0.20 -12.56 6.65
CA LEU A 8 -0.53 -11.19 6.98
C LEU A 8 0.65 -10.25 6.93
N LYS A 9 1.76 -10.65 7.57
CA LYS A 9 3.03 -9.92 7.49
C LYS A 9 3.48 -9.80 6.05
N LEU A 10 3.33 -10.87 5.27
CA LEU A 10 3.68 -10.89 3.86
C LEU A 10 2.83 -9.92 3.04
N ALA A 11 1.50 -9.92 3.24
CA ALA A 11 0.59 -9.00 2.55
C ALA A 11 0.89 -7.54 2.90
N ILE A 12 1.11 -7.22 4.18
CA ILE A 12 1.46 -5.86 4.61
C ILE A 12 2.82 -5.45 4.02
N ALA A 13 3.81 -6.36 4.01
CA ALA A 13 5.12 -6.09 3.42
C ALA A 13 5.04 -5.84 1.91
N LEU A 14 4.24 -6.63 1.19
CA LEU A 14 4.02 -6.46 -0.25
C LEU A 14 3.36 -5.11 -0.55
N ILE A 15 2.27 -4.76 0.12
CA ILE A 15 1.58 -3.47 -0.13
C ILE A 15 2.49 -2.30 0.26
N SER A 16 3.26 -2.41 1.34
CA SER A 16 4.24 -1.39 1.72
C SER A 16 5.34 -1.21 0.67
N MET A 17 5.81 -2.30 0.06
CA MET A 17 6.82 -2.25 -1.00
C MET A 17 6.26 -1.61 -2.26
N THR A 18 5.02 -1.95 -2.64
CA THR A 18 4.32 -1.34 -3.77
C THR A 18 4.15 0.16 -3.59
N ILE A 19 3.73 0.61 -2.39
CA ILE A 19 3.61 2.04 -2.08
C ILE A 19 4.96 2.76 -2.19
N ALA A 20 6.05 2.16 -1.69
CA ALA A 20 7.38 2.77 -1.77
C ALA A 20 7.83 2.94 -3.23
N ILE A 21 7.63 1.92 -4.08
CA ILE A 21 7.94 1.98 -5.51
C ILE A 21 7.08 3.06 -6.18
N LEU A 22 5.79 3.12 -5.85
CA LEU A 22 4.85 4.07 -6.44
C LEU A 22 5.20 5.51 -6.05
N ILE A 23 5.64 5.75 -4.82
CA ILE A 23 6.17 7.06 -4.38
C ILE A 23 7.45 7.42 -5.14
N CYS A 24 8.39 6.49 -5.33
CA CYS A 24 9.60 6.73 -6.11
C CYS A 24 9.27 7.12 -7.56
N VAL A 25 8.34 6.41 -8.20
CA VAL A 25 7.86 6.76 -9.55
C VAL A 25 7.23 8.14 -9.56
N LEU A 26 6.41 8.48 -8.56
CA LEU A 26 5.74 9.77 -8.48
C LEU A 26 6.72 10.94 -8.27
N ILE A 27 7.80 10.73 -7.50
CA ILE A 27 8.89 11.71 -7.34
C ILE A 27 9.67 11.88 -8.66
N SER A 28 10.01 10.78 -9.33
CA SER A 28 10.69 10.82 -10.64
C SER A 28 9.86 11.49 -11.73
N ASP A 29 8.54 11.26 -11.72
CA ASP A 29 7.57 11.86 -12.64
C ASP A 29 7.38 13.36 -12.34
N SER A 30 7.30 13.73 -11.06
CA SER A 30 7.22 15.13 -10.64
C SER A 30 8.49 15.94 -10.97
N LEU A 31 9.67 15.30 -11.00
CA LEU A 31 10.91 15.90 -11.51
C LEU A 31 10.85 16.17 -13.03
N GLN A 32 10.02 15.42 -13.77
CA GLN A 32 9.74 15.64 -15.19
C GLN A 32 8.62 16.68 -15.45
N LYS A 33 8.15 17.40 -14.40
CA LYS A 33 7.07 18.43 -14.44
C LYS A 33 5.72 17.95 -14.96
N GLN A 34 5.51 16.64 -15.11
CA GLN A 34 4.18 16.08 -15.33
C GLN A 34 3.74 15.46 -14.02
N VAL A 35 2.53 15.78 -13.59
CA VAL A 35 1.90 15.12 -12.43
C VAL A 35 0.99 14.08 -13.03
N ASN A 36 1.40 12.81 -12.97
CA ASN A 36 0.57 11.72 -13.45
C ASN A 36 -0.60 11.45 -12.47
N TRP A 37 -1.67 12.23 -12.61
CA TRP A 37 -2.93 12.13 -11.84
C TRP A 37 -3.48 10.70 -11.69
N PRO A 38 -3.46 9.84 -12.73
CA PRO A 38 -3.87 8.43 -12.58
C PRO A 38 -3.04 7.67 -11.54
N LEU A 39 -1.73 7.94 -11.48
CA LEU A 39 -0.80 7.28 -10.56
C LEU A 39 -1.10 7.66 -9.11
N LEU A 40 -1.54 8.90 -8.90
CA LEU A 40 -1.96 9.43 -7.60
C LEU A 40 -3.26 8.78 -7.10
N VAL A 41 -4.22 8.53 -8.01
CA VAL A 41 -5.46 7.80 -7.70
C VAL A 41 -5.16 6.34 -7.34
N ILE A 42 -4.25 5.68 -8.07
CA ILE A 42 -3.81 4.31 -7.77
C ILE A 42 -3.14 4.23 -6.40
N LEU A 43 -2.27 5.19 -6.06
CA LEU A 43 -1.64 5.28 -4.74
C LEU A 43 -2.67 5.41 -3.62
N PHE A 44 -3.72 6.21 -3.84
CA PHE A 44 -4.79 6.38 -2.87
C PHE A 44 -5.60 5.09 -2.67
N ALA A 45 -5.87 4.35 -3.75
CA ALA A 45 -6.55 3.06 -3.69
C ALA A 45 -5.72 2.00 -2.95
N GLU A 46 -4.41 1.93 -3.22
CA GLU A 46 -3.44 1.06 -2.52
C GLU A 46 -3.41 1.37 -1.02
N CYS A 47 -3.32 2.65 -0.64
CA CYS A 47 -3.36 3.08 0.76
C CYS A 47 -4.69 2.74 1.45
N SER A 48 -5.81 2.91 0.75
CA SER A 48 -7.15 2.58 1.29
C SER A 48 -7.29 1.07 1.52
N LEU A 49 -6.83 0.24 0.59
CA LEU A 49 -6.78 -1.21 0.74
C LEU A 49 -5.91 -1.62 1.94
N LEU A 50 -4.74 -1.02 2.10
CA LEU A 50 -3.83 -1.30 3.22
C LEU A 50 -4.49 -0.92 4.56
N SER A 51 -5.10 0.26 4.63
CA SER A 51 -5.80 0.75 5.82
C SER A 51 -6.98 -0.17 6.19
N ASN A 52 -7.77 -0.58 5.20
CA ASN A 52 -8.92 -1.45 5.42
C ASN A 52 -8.49 -2.88 5.81
N LEU A 53 -7.39 -3.37 5.24
CA LEU A 53 -6.75 -4.62 5.64
C LEU A 53 -6.31 -4.53 7.11
N ILE A 54 -5.54 -3.52 7.49
CA ILE A 54 -5.12 -3.28 8.88
C ILE A 54 -6.32 -3.22 9.83
N LYS A 55 -7.39 -2.52 9.44
CA LYS A 55 -8.61 -2.37 10.23
C LYS A 55 -9.32 -3.70 10.44
N THR A 56 -9.50 -4.48 9.36
CA THR A 56 -10.08 -5.84 9.41
C THR A 56 -9.26 -6.76 10.32
N LEU A 57 -7.94 -6.62 10.32
CA LEU A 57 -7.04 -7.44 11.14
C LEU A 57 -7.03 -7.03 12.60
N ARG A 58 -7.20 -5.73 12.88
CA ARG A 58 -7.40 -5.23 14.23
C ARG A 58 -8.71 -5.73 14.82
N ASP A 59 -9.80 -5.71 14.04
CA ASP A 59 -11.12 -6.18 14.46
C ASP A 59 -11.15 -7.70 14.72
N ARG A 60 -10.50 -8.50 13.86
CA ARG A 60 -10.36 -9.96 14.03
C ARG A 60 -9.56 -10.39 15.27
N LYS A 61 -8.86 -9.45 15.93
CA LYS A 61 -8.01 -9.71 17.10
C LYS A 61 -8.73 -9.44 18.43
N LYS A 62 -9.95 -8.88 18.37
CA LYS A 62 -10.85 -8.64 19.51
C LYS A 62 -11.81 -9.81 19.66
#